data_AF-A0A3M8C968-F1
#
_entry.id   AF-A0A3M8C968-F1
#
_cell.length_a   1.000
_cell.length_b   1.000
_cell.length_c   1.000
_cell.angle_alpha   90.00
_cell.angle_beta   90.00
_cell.angle_gamma   90.00
#
_symmetry.space_group_name_H-M   'P 1'
#
loop_
_entity.id
_entity.type
_entity.pdbx_description
1 polymer ?
#
loop_
_entity_poly.entity_id
_entity_poly.type
_entity_poly.pdbx_seq_one_letter_code
_entity_poly.pdbx_strand_id
1 'polypeptide(L)'
;MVDPRHFPSVRGTAKTVEALGGKWAPAVEYGNAITDLLAGLLATKVPTPPVNESVEKVSIEINGVRISAQGYLRNGVSVLPIRAVSEALGATLEWVPETKQVRVNGIDLTETIESGVSYAPARELAAVLGLQVAWNQAAKTVELSTCSIRW
;
A
#
# COMPACT_ATOMS: atom_id res chain seq x y z
N MET A 1 -53.18 -29.05 14.93
CA MET A 1 -52.06 -28.91 13.97
C MET A 1 -50.80 -28.69 14.78
N VAL A 2 -49.88 -29.65 14.78
CA VAL A 2 -48.74 -29.71 15.70
C VAL A 2 -47.53 -28.99 15.08
N ASP A 3 -46.83 -28.14 15.83
CA ASP A 3 -45.63 -27.44 15.36
C ASP A 3 -44.42 -28.40 15.36
N PRO A 4 -43.83 -28.72 14.20
CA PRO A 4 -42.59 -29.50 14.07
C PRO A 4 -41.43 -29.02 14.95
N ARG A 5 -41.41 -27.75 15.39
CA ARG A 5 -40.38 -27.23 16.31
C ARG A 5 -40.47 -27.79 17.73
N HIS A 6 -41.66 -28.20 18.15
CA HIS A 6 -41.90 -28.80 19.48
C HIS A 6 -41.85 -30.33 19.46
N PHE A 7 -41.96 -30.95 18.28
CA PHE A 7 -42.07 -32.39 18.15
C PHE A 7 -41.02 -32.92 17.15
N PRO A 8 -39.83 -33.32 17.63
CA PRO A 8 -38.74 -33.85 16.80
C PRO A 8 -39.11 -35.07 15.95
N SER A 9 -40.19 -35.76 16.31
CA SER A 9 -40.75 -36.89 15.56
C SER A 9 -41.54 -36.48 14.31
N VAL A 10 -41.91 -35.21 14.17
CA VAL A 10 -42.59 -34.67 12.97
C VAL A 10 -41.54 -34.23 11.96
N ARG A 11 -40.94 -35.21 11.27
CA ARG A 11 -40.06 -34.95 10.11
C ARG A 11 -40.90 -34.46 8.94
N GLY A 12 -41.17 -33.16 8.86
CA GLY A 12 -41.80 -32.61 7.68
C GLY A 12 -40.83 -32.44 6.50
N THR A 13 -41.40 -32.32 5.31
CA THR A 13 -40.70 -32.29 4.02
C THR A 13 -40.85 -30.90 3.40
N ALA A 14 -40.15 -29.89 3.93
CA ALA A 14 -40.07 -28.60 3.25
C ALA A 14 -39.25 -28.80 1.96
N LYS A 15 -39.92 -28.79 0.80
CA LYS A 15 -39.28 -29.08 -0.50
C LYS A 15 -38.47 -27.91 -1.06
N THR A 16 -38.77 -26.68 -0.63
CA THR A 16 -38.10 -25.45 -1.07
C THR A 16 -37.90 -24.49 0.12
N VAL A 17 -37.01 -23.50 -0.03
CA VAL A 17 -36.66 -22.53 1.03
C VAL A 17 -37.83 -21.61 1.34
N GLU A 18 -38.64 -21.24 0.35
CA GLU A 18 -39.85 -20.40 0.52
C GLU A 18 -40.90 -21.10 1.37
N ALA A 19 -40.95 -22.44 1.32
CA ALA A 19 -41.89 -23.26 2.07
C ALA A 19 -41.52 -23.43 3.56
N LEU A 20 -40.45 -22.77 4.03
CA LEU A 20 -40.06 -22.72 5.44
C LEU A 20 -40.93 -21.78 6.29
N GLY A 21 -41.87 -21.06 5.68
CA GLY A 21 -42.89 -20.29 6.40
C GLY A 21 -43.93 -21.15 7.13
N GLY A 22 -44.51 -20.61 8.22
CA GLY A 22 -45.68 -21.18 8.89
C GLY A 22 -45.37 -22.42 9.76
N LYS A 23 -45.46 -23.64 9.20
CA LYS A 23 -45.20 -24.87 9.98
C LYS A 23 -43.75 -24.92 10.50
N TRP A 24 -42.83 -24.18 9.90
CA TRP A 24 -41.40 -24.28 10.21
C TRP A 24 -40.77 -23.01 10.78
N ALA A 25 -41.43 -21.87 10.61
CA ALA A 25 -41.07 -20.59 11.21
C ALA A 25 -42.34 -19.81 11.61
N PRO A 26 -42.31 -19.03 12.70
CA PRO A 26 -43.50 -18.36 13.22
C PRO A 26 -44.03 -17.31 12.23
N ALA A 27 -43.15 -16.77 11.38
CA ALA A 27 -43.50 -15.92 10.26
C ALA A 27 -43.78 -16.77 9.00
N VAL A 28 -44.83 -16.41 8.26
CA VAL A 28 -45.18 -17.05 6.99
C VAL A 28 -44.15 -16.68 5.90
N GLU A 29 -43.52 -15.52 6.06
CA GLU A 29 -42.61 -14.90 5.10
C GLU A 29 -41.14 -15.30 5.31
N TYR A 30 -40.84 -16.12 6.32
CA TYR A 30 -39.47 -16.46 6.71
C TYR A 30 -38.63 -17.02 5.56
N GLY A 31 -39.20 -17.89 4.72
CA GLY A 31 -38.52 -18.44 3.55
C GLY A 31 -38.14 -17.38 2.52
N ASN A 32 -39.05 -16.43 2.27
CA ASN A 32 -38.82 -15.32 1.34
C ASN A 32 -37.76 -14.34 1.89
N ALA A 33 -37.74 -14.14 3.21
CA ALA A 33 -36.73 -13.28 3.84
C ALA A 33 -35.31 -13.86 3.67
N ILE A 34 -35.16 -15.19 3.69
CA ILE A 34 -33.86 -15.85 3.45
C ILE A 34 -33.41 -15.64 2.00
N THR A 35 -34.32 -15.76 1.03
CA THR A 35 -33.98 -15.56 -0.38
C THR A 35 -33.60 -14.10 -0.67
N ASP A 36 -34.25 -13.14 -0.02
CA ASP A 36 -33.92 -11.72 -0.14
C ASP A 36 -32.54 -11.40 0.47
N LEU A 37 -32.24 -11.96 1.65
CA LEU A 37 -30.92 -11.83 2.26
C LEU A 37 -29.82 -12.46 1.39
N LEU A 38 -30.08 -13.63 0.80
CA LEU A 38 -29.16 -14.28 -0.14
C LEU A 38 -28.92 -13.41 -1.38
N ALA A 39 -29.98 -12.84 -1.96
CA ALA A 39 -29.86 -11.93 -3.09
C ALA A 39 -29.01 -10.71 -2.74
N GLY A 40 -29.19 -10.15 -1.54
CA GLY A 40 -28.36 -9.07 -1.02
C GLY A 40 -26.88 -9.45 -0.94
N LEU A 41 -26.55 -10.61 -0.36
CA LEU A 41 -25.17 -11.10 -0.26
C LEU A 41 -24.55 -11.33 -1.65
N LEU A 42 -25.30 -11.92 -2.59
CA LEU A 42 -24.84 -12.13 -3.96
C LEU A 42 -24.64 -10.82 -4.72
N ALA A 43 -25.44 -9.79 -4.42
CA ALA A 43 -25.34 -8.45 -5.00
C ALA A 43 -24.27 -7.57 -4.36
N THR A 44 -23.71 -7.95 -3.19
CA THR A 44 -22.60 -7.19 -2.59
C THR A 44 -21.39 -7.26 -3.52
N LYS A 45 -21.09 -6.14 -4.18
CA LYS A 45 -19.84 -5.96 -4.92
C LYS A 45 -18.71 -6.03 -3.90
N VAL A 46 -17.96 -7.13 -3.93
CA VAL A 46 -16.72 -7.26 -3.15
C VAL A 46 -15.89 -6.01 -3.46
N PRO A 47 -15.50 -5.20 -2.44
CA PRO A 47 -14.63 -4.07 -2.68
C PRO A 47 -13.40 -4.62 -3.38
N THR A 48 -13.14 -4.14 -4.59
CA THR A 48 -11.92 -4.51 -5.30
C THR A 48 -10.79 -4.12 -4.36
N PRO A 49 -9.99 -5.08 -3.86
CA PRO A 49 -8.84 -4.70 -3.05
C PRO A 49 -8.07 -3.66 -3.87
N PRO A 50 -7.57 -2.58 -3.24
CA PRO A 50 -6.73 -1.63 -3.96
C PRO A 50 -5.70 -2.46 -4.70
N VAL A 51 -5.61 -2.24 -6.02
CA VAL A 51 -4.62 -2.89 -6.87
C VAL A 51 -3.33 -2.84 -6.08
N ASN A 52 -2.80 -4.01 -5.71
CA ASN A 52 -1.58 -4.11 -4.95
C ASN A 52 -0.52 -3.49 -5.85
N GLU A 53 -0.28 -2.17 -5.69
CA GLU A 53 0.87 -1.50 -6.24
C GLU A 53 2.04 -2.26 -5.63
N SER A 54 2.58 -3.19 -6.39
CA SER A 54 3.79 -3.88 -6.03
C SER A 54 4.84 -2.78 -5.94
N VAL A 55 5.07 -2.30 -4.72
CA VAL A 55 6.06 -1.28 -4.41
C VAL A 55 7.39 -1.87 -4.85
N GLU A 56 7.81 -1.51 -6.06
CA GLU A 56 9.00 -2.09 -6.65
C GLU A 56 10.17 -1.57 -5.83
N LYS A 57 10.83 -2.48 -5.10
CA LYS A 57 12.00 -2.14 -4.31
C LYS A 57 13.14 -1.77 -5.25
N VAL A 58 13.78 -0.64 -4.96
CA VAL A 58 14.86 -0.08 -5.74
C VAL A 58 16.15 -0.17 -4.94
N SER A 59 17.19 -0.73 -5.55
CA SER A 59 18.53 -0.77 -4.94
C SER A 59 19.25 0.55 -5.19
N ILE A 60 20.12 0.93 -4.25
CA ILE A 60 20.84 2.20 -4.31
C ILE A 60 22.34 1.91 -4.31
N GLU A 61 23.05 2.52 -5.24
CA GLU A 61 24.50 2.46 -5.36
C GLU A 61 25.07 3.87 -5.43
N ILE A 62 26.06 4.16 -4.59
CA ILE A 62 26.69 5.48 -4.46
C ILE A 62 28.20 5.31 -4.70
N ASN A 63 28.74 5.95 -5.73
CA ASN A 63 30.15 5.86 -6.13
C ASN A 63 30.67 4.41 -6.26
N GLY A 64 29.85 3.49 -6.79
CA GLY A 64 30.21 2.07 -6.91
C GLY A 64 30.01 1.24 -5.63
N VAL A 65 29.53 1.85 -4.54
CA VAL A 65 29.26 1.17 -3.26
C VAL A 65 27.75 0.99 -3.09
N ARG A 66 27.30 -0.26 -3.01
CA ARG A 66 25.91 -0.58 -2.75
C ARG A 66 25.59 -0.40 -1.26
N ILE A 67 24.56 0.37 -0.96
CA ILE A 67 24.08 0.57 0.42
C ILE A 67 22.96 -0.42 0.76
N SER A 68 22.80 -0.72 2.05
CA SER A 68 21.75 -1.64 2.54
C SER A 68 20.36 -1.02 2.48
N ALA A 69 20.27 0.31 2.48
CA ALA A 69 19.01 1.03 2.32
C ALA A 69 18.42 0.81 0.93
N GLN A 70 17.10 0.64 0.89
CA GLN A 70 16.36 0.45 -0.35
C GLN A 70 15.38 1.60 -0.53
N GLY A 71 15.30 2.09 -1.76
CA GLY A 71 14.24 2.98 -2.20
C GLY A 71 13.07 2.18 -2.75
N TYR A 72 12.12 2.88 -3.34
CA TYR A 72 11.05 2.26 -4.09
C TYR A 72 10.68 3.10 -5.31
N LEU A 73 10.02 2.46 -6.28
CA LEU A 73 9.49 3.13 -7.44
C LEU A 73 8.04 3.53 -7.16
N ARG A 74 7.75 4.83 -7.25
CA ARG A 74 6.40 5.38 -7.13
C ARG A 74 6.07 6.17 -8.37
N ASN A 75 5.01 5.79 -9.09
CA ASN A 75 4.58 6.45 -10.33
C ASN A 75 5.71 6.57 -11.38
N GLY A 76 6.60 5.58 -11.47
CA GLY A 76 7.76 5.61 -12.39
C GLY A 76 8.92 6.50 -11.93
N VAL A 77 8.84 7.10 -10.73
CA VAL A 77 9.91 7.90 -10.12
C VAL A 77 10.53 7.09 -8.97
N SER A 78 11.85 6.96 -8.98
CA SER A 78 12.59 6.34 -7.88
C SER A 78 12.66 7.30 -6.70
N VAL A 79 12.08 6.92 -5.58
CA VAL A 79 12.15 7.66 -4.32
C VAL A 79 13.10 6.97 -3.36
N LEU A 80 14.03 7.73 -2.79
CA LEU A 80 15.11 7.22 -1.96
C LEU A 80 15.03 7.83 -0.55
N PRO A 81 15.40 7.07 0.49
CA PRO A 81 15.47 7.58 1.85
C PRO A 81 16.59 8.62 1.96
N ILE A 82 16.22 9.86 2.29
CA ILE A 82 17.13 11.02 2.33
C ILE A 82 18.31 10.74 3.27
N ARG A 83 18.02 10.23 4.47
CA ARG A 83 19.01 9.94 5.50
C ARG A 83 20.10 8.98 5.05
N ALA A 84 19.73 7.86 4.42
CA ALA A 84 20.72 6.86 4.03
C ALA A 84 21.65 7.39 2.92
N VAL A 85 21.10 8.17 1.98
CA VAL A 85 21.88 8.78 0.90
C VAL A 85 22.80 9.87 1.44
N SER A 86 22.30 10.74 2.33
CA SER A 86 23.11 11.81 2.94
C SER A 86 24.20 11.27 3.85
N GLU A 87 23.95 10.23 4.65
CA GLU A 87 24.96 9.60 5.52
C GLU A 87 26.10 9.00 4.69
N ALA A 88 25.78 8.32 3.59
CA ALA A 88 26.77 7.74 2.69
C ALA A 88 27.67 8.79 2.01
N LEU A 89 27.19 10.04 1.89
CA LEU A 89 27.89 11.15 1.24
C LEU A 89 28.44 12.19 2.22
N GLY A 90 28.15 12.05 3.53
CA GLY A 90 28.54 13.02 4.55
C GLY A 90 27.84 14.37 4.44
N ALA A 91 26.64 14.42 3.84
CA ALA A 91 25.88 15.66 3.70
C ALA A 91 25.22 16.07 5.03
N THR A 92 25.11 17.38 5.27
CA THR A 92 24.44 17.92 6.45
C THR A 92 22.92 17.92 6.26
N LEU A 93 22.24 17.24 7.19
CA LEU A 93 20.78 17.22 7.27
C LEU A 93 20.31 18.15 8.38
N GLU A 94 19.37 19.02 8.05
CA GLU A 94 18.69 19.86 9.01
C GLU A 94 17.19 19.55 8.95
N TRP A 95 16.61 19.16 10.08
CA TRP A 95 15.17 18.94 10.19
C TRP A 95 14.50 20.24 10.65
N VAL A 96 13.56 20.75 9.85
CA VAL A 96 12.78 21.94 10.18
C VAL A 96 11.43 21.48 10.75
N PRO A 97 11.24 21.51 12.08
CA PRO A 97 10.02 20.99 12.70
C PRO A 97 8.78 21.83 12.39
N GLU A 98 8.97 23.11 12.07
CA GLU A 98 7.90 24.08 11.78
C GLU A 98 7.16 23.72 10.48
N THR A 99 7.91 23.35 9.44
CA THR A 99 7.37 22.95 8.14
C THR A 99 7.29 21.44 7.96
N LYS A 100 7.87 20.67 8.89
CA LYS A 100 8.06 19.21 8.81
C LYS A 100 8.79 18.81 7.53
N GLN A 101 9.85 19.55 7.21
CA GLN A 101 10.68 19.34 6.03
C GLN A 101 12.12 19.05 6.41
N VAL A 102 12.79 18.17 5.67
CA VAL A 102 14.25 17.99 5.70
C VAL A 102 14.89 18.97 4.72
N ARG A 103 15.85 19.74 5.21
CA ARG A 103 16.79 20.53 4.42
C ARG A 103 18.10 19.77 4.25
N VAL A 104 18.59 19.77 3.03
CA VAL A 104 19.91 19.24 2.67
C VAL A 104 20.74 20.41 2.16
N ASN A 105 21.89 20.68 2.79
CA ASN A 105 22.75 21.83 2.44
C ASN A 105 22.02 23.19 2.42
N GLY A 106 20.97 23.37 3.23
CA GLY A 106 20.16 24.60 3.29
C GLY A 106 19.13 24.75 2.17
N ILE A 107 18.93 23.73 1.33
CA ILE A 107 17.90 23.69 0.29
C ILE A 107 16.72 22.84 0.76
N ASP A 108 15.51 23.37 0.61
CA ASP A 108 14.25 22.65 0.86
C ASP A 108 13.98 21.65 -0.29
N LEU A 109 13.70 20.39 0.06
CA LEU A 109 13.42 19.31 -0.90
C LEU A 109 11.94 18.92 -0.91
N THR A 110 11.45 18.42 -2.04
CA THR A 110 10.14 17.78 -2.10
C THR A 110 10.24 16.40 -1.47
N GLU A 111 9.77 16.26 -0.24
CA GLU A 111 9.82 14.99 0.48
C GLU A 111 8.45 14.41 0.80
N THR A 112 8.41 13.09 0.89
CA THR A 112 7.26 12.33 1.38
C THR A 112 7.69 11.58 2.63
N ILE A 113 6.97 11.79 3.72
CA ILE A 113 7.23 11.07 4.98
C ILE A 113 6.32 9.85 5.02
N GLU A 114 6.91 8.67 4.93
CA GLU A 114 6.21 7.40 5.05
C GLU A 114 6.81 6.59 6.20
N SER A 115 5.98 6.15 7.15
CA SER A 115 6.41 5.36 8.32
C SER A 115 7.55 6.00 9.15
N GLY A 116 7.61 7.33 9.22
CA GLY A 116 8.65 8.06 9.95
C GLY A 116 10.00 8.17 9.22
N VAL A 117 10.06 7.77 7.94
CA VAL A 117 11.22 7.94 7.07
C VAL A 117 10.89 8.98 6.00
N SER A 118 11.77 9.98 5.83
CA SER A 118 11.65 10.98 4.76
C SER A 118 12.27 10.45 3.47
N TYR A 119 11.45 10.40 2.43
CA TYR A 119 11.84 10.00 1.08
C TYR A 119 11.83 11.20 0.14
N ALA A 120 12.81 11.29 -0.74
CA ALA A 120 12.83 12.29 -1.81
C ALA A 120 13.07 11.62 -3.17
N PRO A 121 12.62 12.25 -4.28
CA PRO A 121 12.97 11.80 -5.62
C PRO A 121 14.48 11.74 -5.80
N ALA A 122 14.99 10.62 -6.31
CA ALA A 122 16.43 10.40 -6.52
C ALA A 122 17.10 11.54 -7.30
N ARG A 123 16.37 12.11 -8.27
CA ARG A 123 16.83 13.20 -9.12
C ARG A 123 17.00 14.52 -8.37
N GLU A 124 16.06 14.86 -7.49
CA GLU A 124 16.15 16.09 -6.69
C GLU A 124 17.25 15.96 -5.63
N LEU A 125 17.31 14.81 -4.96
CA LEU A 125 18.39 14.47 -4.02
C LEU A 125 19.77 14.59 -4.69
N ALA A 126 19.93 14.02 -5.88
CA ALA A 126 21.17 14.12 -6.64
C ALA A 126 21.50 15.57 -7.04
N ALA A 127 20.51 16.35 -7.46
CA ALA A 127 20.72 17.74 -7.85
C ALA A 127 21.22 18.61 -6.68
N VAL A 128 20.63 18.45 -5.48
CA VAL A 128 21.06 19.19 -4.28
C VAL A 128 22.44 18.76 -3.79
N LEU A 129 22.80 17.48 -4.00
CA LEU A 129 24.09 16.92 -3.63
C LEU A 129 25.17 17.07 -4.71
N GLY A 130 24.84 17.64 -5.88
CA GLY A 130 25.78 17.78 -7.00
C GLY A 130 26.19 16.44 -7.62
N LEU A 131 25.33 15.42 -7.55
CA LEU A 131 25.57 14.08 -8.08
C LEU A 131 24.91 13.89 -9.45
N GLN A 132 25.48 13.00 -10.24
CA GLN A 132 24.81 12.45 -11.42
C GLN A 132 24.00 11.22 -11.01
N VAL A 133 22.77 11.13 -11.52
CA VAL A 133 21.87 9.99 -11.32
C VAL A 133 21.69 9.22 -12.62
N ALA A 134 21.98 7.92 -12.59
CA ALA A 134 21.69 6.99 -13.65
C ALA A 134 20.72 5.91 -13.15
N TRP A 135 19.77 5.53 -14.01
CA TRP A 135 18.79 4.49 -13.71
C TRP A 135 19.12 3.24 -14.52
N ASN A 136 19.35 2.13 -13.82
CA ASN A 136 19.59 0.84 -14.42
C ASN A 136 18.29 0.01 -14.39
N GLN A 137 17.60 -0.06 -15.54
CA GLN A 137 16.31 -0.75 -15.67
C GLN A 137 16.40 -2.27 -15.42
N ALA A 138 17.49 -2.91 -15.85
CA ALA A 138 17.65 -4.36 -15.74
C ALA A 138 17.89 -4.79 -14.28
N ALA A 139 18.70 -4.01 -13.55
CA ALA A 139 19.02 -4.29 -12.15
C ALA A 139 18.06 -3.62 -11.14
N LYS A 140 17.17 -2.73 -11.61
CA LYS A 140 16.34 -1.85 -10.77
C LYS A 140 17.16 -1.09 -9.73
N THR A 141 18.27 -0.52 -10.18
CA THR A 141 19.26 0.16 -9.33
C THR A 141 19.37 1.62 -9.73
N VAL A 142 19.36 2.51 -8.73
CA VAL A 142 19.76 3.90 -8.90
C VAL A 142 21.25 4.00 -8.61
N GLU A 143 22.00 4.43 -9.62
CA GLU A 143 23.44 4.67 -9.55
C GLU A 143 23.66 6.18 -9.36
N LEU A 144 24.27 6.56 -8.25
CA LEU A 144 24.62 7.93 -7.90
C LEU A 144 26.14 8.08 -7.96
N SER A 145 26.61 8.95 -8.84
CA SER A 145 28.05 9.20 -9.03
C SER A 145 28.36 10.65 -8.71
N THR A 146 29.45 10.87 -7.97
CA THR A 146 29.96 12.22 -7.71
C THR A 146 30.35 12.89 -9.02
N CYS A 147 29.75 14.05 -9.31
CA CYS A 147 30.24 14.88 -10.40
C CYS A 147 31.55 15.51 -9.90
N SER A 148 32.68 15.02 -10.38
CA SER A 148 33.97 15.65 -10.09
C SER A 148 34.03 16.99 -10.83
N ILE A 149 33.51 18.05 -10.21
CA ILE A 149 33.83 19.42 -10.58
C ILE A 149 35.25 19.65 -10.04
N ARG A 150 36.22 19.43 -10.90
CA ARG A 150 37.61 19.79 -10.68
C ARG A 150 37.69 21.31 -10.81
N TRP A 151 37.97 22.00 -9.71
CA TRP A 151 38.32 23.42 -9.69
C TRP A 151 39.74 23.63 -10.23
#